data_AF-A0A928U2Q6-F1
#
_entry.id   AF-A0A928U2Q6-F1
#
_cell.length_a   1.000
_cell.length_b   1.000
_cell.length_c   1.000
_cell.angle_alpha   90.00
_cell.angle_beta   90.00
_cell.angle_gamma   90.00
#
_symmetry.space_group_name_H-M   'P 1'
#
loop_
_entity.id
_entity.type
_entity.pdbx_description
1 polymer ?
#
loop_
_entity_poly.entity_id
_entity_poly.type
_entity_poly.pdbx_seq_one_letter_code
_entity_poly.pdbx_strand_id
1 'polypeptide(L)'
;MTENIAPTSASIGAKILLLLVILLSFVVVVLLVWPVGPAAPTWMGPFQGDLRHFTAVLAPFLVIGFVGGLIGVAELVSTFKTYPREALLTRWAWVLIFANVLAAIAALLILRATTSPMSFLMEFLIVAFGFQGIIRTRFVLAKQVGSDKDGEVAINLGWLYDQFSNLARRQIDLELMNNRRTAVTRLLHYYPTLAELYDIALYTITARETLTAEEEQQKLGELEKLIDPKAPEHFAKTSIALMILENGGQSYVNLLLDQAMNQPGTAVATAAAPPARQDTLIRRLVDGYDLEGLVTLTNQLTDDEAVQEYVQLAAQPNPATSQAEQKATIAHFLIQQIGADALSRIL
;
A
#
# COMPACT_ATOMS: atom_id res chain seq x y z
N MET A 1 -11.85 19.36 -11.01
CA MET A 1 -10.76 19.55 -10.03
C MET A 1 -9.72 18.50 -10.35
N THR A 2 -8.75 18.84 -11.19
CA THR A 2 -7.72 17.94 -11.72
C THR A 2 -6.55 17.89 -10.75
N GLU A 3 -6.53 16.86 -9.90
CA GLU A 3 -5.33 16.53 -9.13
C GLU A 3 -4.37 15.80 -10.08
N ASN A 4 -3.47 16.60 -10.65
CA ASN A 4 -2.42 16.15 -11.54
C ASN A 4 -1.44 15.32 -10.70
N ILE A 5 -1.63 13.99 -10.62
CA ILE A 5 -0.61 13.10 -10.04
C ILE A 5 0.49 12.98 -11.10
N ALA A 6 1.30 14.03 -11.19
CA ALA A 6 2.58 13.96 -11.87
C ALA A 6 3.32 12.71 -11.35
N PRO A 7 4.18 12.06 -12.16
CA PRO A 7 5.16 11.14 -11.60
C PRO A 7 5.77 11.87 -10.40
N THR A 8 5.84 11.22 -9.24
CA THR A 8 6.53 11.76 -8.08
C THR A 8 7.99 11.90 -8.50
N SER A 9 8.28 12.96 -9.25
CA SER A 9 9.58 13.54 -9.40
C SER A 9 9.95 13.71 -7.94
N ALA A 10 10.85 12.85 -7.44
CA ALA A 10 11.45 13.04 -6.15
C ALA A 10 11.66 14.53 -6.06
N SER A 11 10.99 15.18 -5.09
CA SER A 11 10.82 16.63 -5.10
C SER A 11 12.19 17.23 -5.39
N ILE A 12 12.28 18.32 -6.13
CA ILE A 12 13.60 18.90 -6.45
C ILE A 12 14.47 18.98 -5.18
N GLY A 13 13.85 19.22 -4.01
CA GLY A 13 14.44 19.05 -2.68
C GLY A 13 15.01 17.65 -2.36
N ALA A 14 14.27 16.55 -2.56
CA ALA A 14 14.78 15.19 -2.37
C ALA A 14 15.97 14.84 -3.29
N LYS A 15 15.97 15.31 -4.54
CA LYS A 15 17.12 15.11 -5.45
C LYS A 15 18.34 15.91 -5.02
N ILE A 16 18.14 17.17 -4.60
CA ILE A 16 19.20 18.02 -4.05
C ILE A 16 19.76 17.40 -2.76
N LEU A 17 18.90 16.92 -1.86
CA LEU A 17 19.31 16.26 -0.62
C LEU A 17 20.15 15.02 -0.92
N LEU A 18 19.72 14.17 -1.86
CA LEU A 18 20.48 13.00 -2.27
C LEU A 18 21.86 13.39 -2.82
N LEU A 19 21.93 14.39 -3.68
CA LEU A 19 23.19 14.87 -4.26
C LEU A 19 24.12 15.42 -3.17
N LEU A 20 23.59 16.17 -2.21
CA LEU A 20 24.34 16.66 -1.04
C LEU A 20 24.87 15.51 -0.18
N VAL A 21 24.06 14.48 0.07
CA VAL A 21 24.49 13.28 0.82
C VAL A 21 25.60 12.54 0.08
N ILE A 22 25.50 12.38 -1.24
CA ILE A 22 26.53 11.73 -2.07
C ILE A 22 27.82 12.56 -2.04
N LEU A 23 27.73 13.88 -2.23
CA LEU A 23 28.88 14.78 -2.21
C LEU A 23 29.56 14.76 -0.83
N LEU A 24 28.79 14.84 0.25
CA LEU A 24 29.31 14.77 1.61
C LEU A 24 29.99 13.42 1.87
N SER A 25 29.38 12.32 1.46
CA SER A 25 29.96 10.98 1.59
C SER A 25 31.27 10.87 0.80
N PHE A 26 31.32 11.41 -0.42
CA PHE A 26 32.54 11.45 -1.23
C PHE A 26 33.65 12.24 -0.54
N VAL A 27 33.33 13.44 -0.02
CA VAL A 27 34.29 14.26 0.73
C VAL A 27 34.81 13.51 1.96
N VAL A 28 33.93 12.85 2.73
CA VAL A 28 34.33 12.03 3.88
C VAL A 28 35.26 10.89 3.45
N VAL A 29 34.95 10.17 2.36
CA VAL A 29 35.80 9.09 1.85
C VAL A 29 37.16 9.62 1.40
N VAL A 30 37.21 10.74 0.66
CA VAL A 30 38.47 11.38 0.27
C VAL A 30 39.27 11.78 1.50
N LEU A 31 38.63 12.38 2.51
CA LEU A 31 39.29 12.76 3.77
C LEU A 31 39.75 11.53 4.57
N LEU A 32 39.09 10.38 4.48
CA LEU A 32 39.53 9.16 5.16
C LEU A 32 40.75 8.52 4.47
N VAL A 33 40.74 8.49 3.14
CA VAL A 33 41.72 7.75 2.33
C VAL A 33 42.96 8.59 1.99
N TRP A 34 42.79 9.88 1.69
CA TRP A 34 43.88 10.70 1.19
C TRP A 34 44.84 11.11 2.31
N PRO A 35 46.15 10.85 2.20
CA PRO A 35 47.11 11.22 3.22
C PRO A 35 47.23 12.76 3.31
N VAL A 36 47.26 13.28 4.54
CA VAL A 36 47.50 14.71 4.78
C VAL A 36 48.94 15.04 4.39
N GLY A 37 49.10 15.86 3.36
CA GLY A 37 50.40 16.30 2.86
C GLY A 37 51.04 17.37 3.76
N PRO A 38 52.34 17.67 3.57
CA PRO A 38 53.08 18.63 4.39
C PRO A 38 52.58 20.09 4.25
N ALA A 39 51.87 20.40 3.17
CA ALA A 39 51.27 21.72 2.92
C ALA A 39 49.86 21.88 3.52
N ALA A 40 49.32 20.86 4.20
CA ALA A 40 47.99 20.91 4.75
C ALA A 40 47.90 21.81 6.00
N PRO A 41 46.72 22.41 6.27
CA PRO A 41 46.50 23.16 7.50
C PRO A 41 46.74 22.30 8.76
N THR A 42 47.27 22.91 9.83
CA THR A 42 47.63 22.22 11.09
C THR A 42 46.46 21.53 11.78
N TRP A 43 45.23 22.01 11.59
CA TRP A 43 44.01 21.41 12.14
C TRP A 43 43.57 20.15 11.39
N MET A 44 44.04 19.94 10.15
CA MET A 44 43.54 18.88 9.27
C MET A 44 43.99 17.48 9.73
N GLY A 45 45.21 17.37 10.27
CA GLY A 45 45.73 16.11 10.82
C GLY A 45 44.91 15.58 12.00
N PRO A 46 44.72 16.37 13.08
CA PRO A 46 43.87 16.00 14.21
C PRO A 46 42.43 15.64 13.78
N PHE A 47 41.83 16.48 12.92
CA PHE A 47 40.47 16.24 12.41
C PHE A 47 40.37 14.92 11.64
N GLN A 48 41.34 14.60 10.77
CA GLN A 48 41.38 13.32 10.06
C GLN A 48 41.54 12.14 11.03
N GLY A 49 42.36 12.29 12.07
CA GLY A 49 42.54 11.30 13.13
C GLY A 49 41.23 11.01 13.87
N ASP A 50 40.54 12.05 14.32
CA ASP A 50 39.25 11.96 15.00
C ASP A 50 38.18 11.35 14.10
N LEU A 51 38.12 11.75 12.83
CA LEU A 51 37.18 11.21 11.85
C LEU A 51 37.43 9.72 11.59
N ARG A 52 38.70 9.29 11.45
CA ARG A 52 39.07 7.87 11.30
C ARG A 52 38.70 7.07 12.54
N HIS A 53 38.97 7.59 13.74
CA HIS A 53 38.60 6.94 14.98
C HIS A 53 37.09 6.79 15.10
N PHE A 54 36.33 7.88 14.89
CA PHE A 54 34.88 7.86 14.88
C PHE A 54 34.32 6.85 13.87
N THR A 55 34.85 6.85 12.64
CA THR A 55 34.45 5.90 11.60
C THR A 55 34.77 4.46 12.00
N ALA A 56 35.94 4.20 12.59
CA ALA A 56 36.31 2.87 13.05
C ALA A 56 35.40 2.36 14.18
N VAL A 57 34.96 3.25 15.07
CA VAL A 57 34.00 2.93 16.13
C VAL A 57 32.60 2.67 15.55
N LEU A 58 32.16 3.49 14.59
CA LEU A 58 30.80 3.44 14.05
C LEU A 58 30.60 2.36 12.98
N ALA A 59 31.62 2.08 12.15
CA ALA A 59 31.53 1.18 11.00
C ALA A 59 31.00 -0.23 11.35
N PRO A 60 31.42 -0.88 12.46
CA PRO A 60 30.86 -2.18 12.85
C PRO A 60 29.35 -2.14 13.04
N PHE A 61 28.82 -1.09 13.68
CA PHE A 61 27.39 -0.93 13.91
C PHE A 61 26.63 -0.68 12.60
N LEU A 62 27.19 0.10 11.68
CA LEU A 62 26.59 0.33 10.37
C LEU A 62 26.52 -0.95 9.54
N VAL A 63 27.60 -1.74 9.50
CA VAL A 63 27.63 -3.00 8.75
C VAL A 63 26.65 -4.02 9.32
N ILE A 64 26.64 -4.20 10.65
CA ILE A 64 25.70 -5.10 11.32
C ILE A 64 24.25 -4.62 11.17
N GLY A 65 24.02 -3.32 11.36
CA GLY A 65 22.72 -2.71 11.17
C GLY A 65 22.21 -2.92 9.75
N PHE A 66 23.07 -2.75 8.75
CA PHE A 66 22.74 -3.01 7.35
C PHE A 66 22.31 -4.47 7.11
N VAL A 67 23.04 -5.45 7.67
CA VAL A 67 22.65 -6.87 7.61
C VAL A 67 21.28 -7.10 8.26
N GLY A 68 21.04 -6.53 9.45
CA GLY A 68 19.73 -6.59 10.11
C GLY A 68 18.62 -6.01 9.22
N GLY A 69 18.87 -4.87 8.58
CA GLY A 69 17.96 -4.26 7.63
C GLY A 69 17.66 -5.15 6.42
N LEU A 70 18.69 -5.77 5.82
CA LEU A 70 18.50 -6.71 4.71
C LEU A 70 17.64 -7.92 5.10
N ILE A 71 17.82 -8.44 6.31
CA ILE A 71 17.00 -9.54 6.82
C ILE A 71 15.55 -9.10 7.01
N GLY A 72 15.32 -7.91 7.59
CA GLY A 72 13.97 -7.34 7.70
C GLY A 72 13.29 -7.13 6.34
N VAL A 73 14.04 -6.67 5.33
CA VAL A 73 13.56 -6.57 3.94
C VAL A 73 13.22 -7.94 3.37
N ALA A 74 14.09 -8.94 3.55
CA ALA A 74 13.85 -10.31 3.07
C ALA A 74 12.62 -10.94 3.74
N GLU A 75 12.40 -10.69 5.04
CA GLU A 75 11.20 -11.12 5.76
C GLU A 75 9.93 -10.51 5.14
N LEU A 76 9.95 -9.21 4.83
CA LEU A 76 8.81 -8.54 4.19
C LEU A 76 8.53 -9.04 2.78
N VAL A 77 9.57 -9.15 1.94
CA VAL A 77 9.43 -9.62 0.54
C VAL A 77 8.91 -11.06 0.49
N SER A 78 9.38 -11.92 1.39
CA SER A 78 8.89 -13.31 1.46
C SER A 78 7.48 -13.44 2.01
N THR A 79 7.05 -12.51 2.88
CA THR A 79 5.69 -12.47 3.44
C THR A 79 4.68 -11.90 2.44
N PHE A 80 5.01 -10.82 1.73
CA PHE A 80 4.12 -10.11 0.80
C PHE A 80 4.49 -10.36 -0.67
N LYS A 81 4.43 -11.63 -1.10
CA LYS A 81 4.89 -12.05 -2.44
C LYS A 81 4.21 -11.34 -3.61
N THR A 82 2.93 -11.00 -3.48
CA THR A 82 2.15 -10.40 -4.57
C THR A 82 2.44 -8.91 -4.76
N TYR A 83 2.82 -8.20 -3.70
CA TYR A 83 3.05 -6.74 -3.71
C TYR A 83 4.26 -6.35 -2.84
N PRO A 84 5.46 -6.88 -3.13
CA PRO A 84 6.61 -6.69 -2.25
C PRO A 84 7.07 -5.23 -2.22
N ARG A 85 6.97 -4.53 -3.36
CA ARG A 85 7.36 -3.13 -3.48
C ARG A 85 6.43 -2.22 -2.68
N GLU A 86 5.12 -2.39 -2.84
CA GLU A 86 4.11 -1.61 -2.16
C GLU A 86 4.17 -1.86 -0.65
N ALA A 87 4.38 -3.12 -0.24
CA ALA A 87 4.58 -3.48 1.17
C ALA A 87 5.78 -2.73 1.78
N LEU A 88 6.92 -2.70 1.09
CA LEU A 88 8.14 -2.00 1.57
C LEU A 88 7.97 -0.48 1.70
N LEU A 89 7.04 0.12 0.97
CA LEU A 89 6.78 1.56 1.06
C LEU A 89 5.87 1.95 2.23
N THR A 90 5.21 0.99 2.87
CA THR A 90 4.35 1.26 4.03
C THR A 90 5.15 1.72 5.24
N ARG A 91 4.55 2.54 6.10
CA ARG A 91 5.22 3.04 7.32
C ARG A 91 5.61 1.91 8.26
N TRP A 92 4.75 0.90 8.36
CA TRP A 92 4.96 -0.26 9.23
C TRP A 92 6.06 -1.20 8.73
N ALA A 93 6.33 -1.26 7.43
CA ALA A 93 7.50 -1.95 6.89
C ALA A 93 8.80 -1.34 7.41
N TRP A 94 8.93 -0.01 7.38
CA TRP A 94 10.11 0.68 7.91
C TRP A 94 10.30 0.45 9.41
N VAL A 95 9.20 0.43 10.17
CA VAL A 95 9.22 0.10 11.61
C VAL A 95 9.76 -1.32 11.84
N LEU A 96 9.32 -2.31 11.05
CA LEU A 96 9.80 -3.70 11.14
C LEU A 96 11.28 -3.84 10.74
N ILE A 97 11.69 -3.17 9.66
CA ILE A 97 13.10 -3.13 9.22
C ILE A 97 13.97 -2.51 10.31
N PHE A 98 13.54 -1.39 10.87
CA PHE A 98 14.28 -0.70 11.93
C PHE A 98 14.37 -1.55 13.22
N ALA A 99 13.31 -2.28 13.57
CA ALA A 99 13.35 -3.23 14.68
C ALA A 99 14.43 -4.31 14.46
N ASN A 100 14.57 -4.82 13.24
CA ASN A 100 15.64 -5.77 12.90
C ASN A 100 17.04 -5.15 12.98
N VAL A 101 17.21 -3.91 12.50
CA VAL A 101 18.46 -3.14 12.63
C VAL A 101 18.85 -2.99 14.11
N LEU A 102 17.92 -2.57 14.95
CA LEU A 102 18.15 -2.40 16.39
C LEU A 102 18.49 -3.72 17.08
N ALA A 103 17.79 -4.80 16.74
CA ALA A 103 18.05 -6.11 17.32
C ALA A 103 19.43 -6.65 16.94
N ALA A 104 19.87 -6.45 15.69
CA ALA A 104 21.23 -6.80 15.24
C ALA A 104 22.30 -5.98 15.98
N ILE A 105 22.09 -4.67 16.14
CA ILE A 105 22.99 -3.79 16.90
C ILE A 105 23.05 -4.20 18.38
N ALA A 106 21.91 -4.49 19.00
CA ALA A 106 21.85 -4.97 20.38
C ALA A 106 22.61 -6.29 20.54
N ALA A 107 22.49 -7.22 19.58
CA ALA A 107 23.26 -8.46 19.61
C ALA A 107 24.77 -8.22 19.51
N LEU A 108 25.22 -7.28 18.68
CA LEU A 108 26.65 -6.89 18.64
C LEU A 108 27.12 -6.32 19.98
N LEU A 109 26.32 -5.44 20.61
CA LEU A 109 26.64 -4.87 21.91
C LEU A 109 26.75 -5.95 22.99
N ILE A 110 25.80 -6.89 23.01
CA ILE A 110 25.82 -8.03 23.94
C ILE A 110 27.05 -8.92 23.69
N LEU A 111 27.37 -9.21 22.43
CA LEU A 111 28.53 -10.02 22.07
C LEU A 111 29.82 -9.39 22.59
N ARG A 112 30.00 -8.08 22.36
CA ARG A 112 31.18 -7.33 22.82
C ARG A 112 31.25 -7.18 24.33
N ALA A 113 30.11 -7.16 25.02
CA ALA A 113 30.07 -7.08 26.48
C ALA A 113 30.37 -8.43 27.15
N THR A 114 30.03 -9.54 26.51
CA THR A 114 30.10 -10.88 27.11
C THR A 114 31.33 -11.68 26.68
N THR A 115 31.99 -11.30 25.59
CA THR A 115 33.07 -12.11 25.00
C THR A 115 34.37 -11.32 24.88
N SER A 116 35.50 -12.01 24.96
CA SER A 116 36.83 -11.44 24.74
C SER A 116 36.94 -10.80 23.35
N PRO A 117 37.80 -9.77 23.17
CA PRO A 117 37.97 -9.10 21.88
C PRO A 117 38.30 -10.10 20.75
N MET A 118 37.55 -10.04 19.66
CA MET A 118 37.75 -10.87 18.47
C MET A 118 38.02 -10.02 17.24
N SER A 119 38.40 -10.67 16.14
CA SER A 119 38.43 -10.02 14.84
C SER A 119 37.01 -9.61 14.42
N PHE A 120 36.89 -8.48 13.74
CA PHE A 120 35.61 -7.97 13.25
C PHE A 120 34.86 -8.99 12.37
N LEU A 121 35.58 -9.79 11.58
CA LEU A 121 34.98 -10.83 10.75
C LEU A 121 34.26 -11.91 11.58
N MET A 122 34.86 -12.33 12.70
CA MET A 122 34.23 -13.26 13.64
C MET A 122 33.00 -12.64 14.29
N GLU A 123 33.11 -11.40 14.79
CA GLU A 123 31.96 -10.65 15.34
C GLU A 123 30.82 -10.57 14.32
N PHE A 124 31.16 -10.25 13.08
CA PHE A 124 30.22 -10.15 11.96
C PHE A 124 29.47 -11.46 11.72
N LEU A 125 30.19 -12.57 11.58
CA LEU A 125 29.58 -13.87 11.32
C LEU A 125 28.69 -14.31 12.49
N ILE A 126 29.19 -14.17 13.73
CA ILE A 126 28.43 -14.55 14.93
C ILE A 126 27.15 -13.73 15.03
N VAL A 127 27.22 -12.40 14.85
CA VAL A 127 26.02 -11.57 14.93
C VAL A 127 25.08 -11.87 13.77
N ALA A 128 25.55 -11.87 12.52
CA ALA A 128 24.73 -12.05 11.33
C ALA A 128 23.88 -13.34 11.37
N PHE A 129 24.47 -14.46 11.83
CA PHE A 129 23.75 -15.73 11.95
C PHE A 129 23.10 -15.93 13.33
N GLY A 130 23.71 -15.42 14.39
CA GLY A 130 23.30 -15.67 15.76
C GLY A 130 22.14 -14.81 16.25
N PHE A 131 22.02 -13.55 15.80
CA PHE A 131 21.00 -12.65 16.33
C PHE A 131 19.57 -13.11 15.99
N GLN A 132 19.37 -13.71 14.83
CA GLN A 132 18.08 -14.30 14.45
C GLN A 132 17.69 -15.46 15.37
N GLY A 133 18.67 -16.23 15.83
CA GLY A 133 18.49 -17.23 16.87
C GLY A 133 18.10 -16.58 18.20
N ILE A 134 18.87 -15.58 18.65
CA ILE A 134 18.65 -14.88 19.92
C ILE A 134 17.24 -14.27 20.00
N ILE A 135 16.80 -13.57 18.95
CA ILE A 135 15.46 -12.95 18.90
C ILE A 135 14.37 -14.01 19.11
N ARG A 136 14.57 -15.23 18.59
CA ARG A 136 13.59 -16.33 18.68
C ARG A 136 13.75 -17.19 19.94
N THR A 137 14.71 -16.91 20.80
CA THR A 137 14.93 -17.70 22.03
C THR A 137 14.04 -17.22 23.19
N ARG A 138 13.62 -18.18 24.02
CA ARG A 138 12.91 -17.95 25.28
C ARG A 138 13.94 -17.87 26.40
N PHE A 139 13.99 -16.74 27.10
CA PHE A 139 14.86 -16.56 28.25
C PHE A 139 14.11 -16.85 29.55
N VAL A 140 14.53 -17.88 30.26
CA VAL A 140 14.01 -18.19 31.60
C VAL A 140 14.83 -17.37 32.61
N LEU A 141 14.22 -16.36 33.23
CA LEU A 141 14.93 -15.43 34.12
C LEU A 141 14.98 -15.93 35.57
N ALA A 142 13.95 -16.64 36.01
CA ALA A 142 13.93 -17.28 37.31
C ALA A 142 13.15 -18.59 37.24
N LYS A 143 13.82 -19.69 37.62
CA LYS A 143 13.15 -20.93 37.98
C LYS A 143 12.91 -20.87 39.48
N GLN A 144 11.66 -20.79 39.92
CA GLN A 144 11.33 -20.74 41.33
C GLN A 144 11.66 -22.10 41.95
N VAL A 145 12.79 -22.20 42.64
CA VAL A 145 13.18 -23.42 43.37
C VAL A 145 12.44 -23.40 44.71
N GLY A 146 11.39 -24.22 44.84
CA GLY A 146 10.80 -24.53 46.14
C GLY A 146 9.28 -24.36 46.31
N SER A 147 8.50 -24.13 45.25
CA SER A 147 7.04 -24.19 45.36
C SER A 147 6.44 -25.13 44.32
N ASP A 148 5.61 -26.07 44.79
CA ASP A 148 4.86 -27.11 44.06
C ASP A 148 3.80 -26.57 43.07
N LYS A 149 3.98 -25.34 42.58
CA LYS A 149 3.14 -24.70 41.56
C LYS A 149 4.02 -23.97 40.57
N ASP A 150 3.93 -24.39 39.31
CA ASP A 150 4.62 -23.89 38.12
C ASP A 150 4.60 -22.36 37.98
N GLY A 151 5.59 -21.70 38.58
CA GLY A 151 5.82 -20.27 38.47
C GLY A 151 7.14 -19.96 37.78
N GLU A 152 7.33 -20.38 36.52
CA GLU A 152 8.47 -19.92 35.74
C GLU A 152 8.24 -18.49 35.24
N VAL A 153 9.04 -17.53 35.74
CA VAL A 153 9.08 -16.18 35.17
C VAL A 153 10.09 -16.19 34.02
N ALA A 154 9.58 -16.45 32.82
CA ALA A 154 10.35 -16.41 31.59
C ALA A 154 9.91 -15.21 30.74
N ILE A 155 10.87 -14.41 30.25
CA ILE A 155 10.62 -13.42 29.21
C ILE A 155 10.86 -14.11 27.88
N ASN A 156 9.79 -14.33 27.14
CA ASN A 156 9.87 -14.87 25.80
C ASN A 156 10.03 -13.72 24.79
N LEU A 157 11.30 -13.35 24.54
CA LEU A 157 11.66 -12.37 23.52
C LEU A 157 11.17 -12.77 22.13
N GLY A 158 11.19 -14.07 21.82
CA GLY A 158 10.60 -14.62 20.61
C GLY A 158 9.11 -14.31 20.50
N TRP A 159 8.33 -14.60 21.55
CA TRP A 159 6.91 -14.28 21.57
C TRP A 159 6.64 -12.78 21.41
N LEU A 160 7.41 -11.92 22.09
CA LEU A 160 7.25 -10.47 21.97
C LEU A 160 7.54 -9.98 20.55
N TYR A 161 8.63 -10.47 19.94
CA TYR A 161 8.96 -10.17 18.56
C TYR A 161 7.88 -10.68 17.60
N ASP A 162 7.37 -11.89 17.81
CA ASP A 162 6.31 -12.47 16.99
C ASP A 162 5.02 -11.64 17.08
N GLN A 163 4.60 -11.23 18.28
CA GLN A 163 3.44 -10.35 18.44
C GLN A 163 3.63 -9.01 17.73
N PHE A 164 4.82 -8.41 17.86
CA PHE A 164 5.15 -7.16 17.19
C PHE A 164 5.18 -7.31 15.66
N SER A 165 5.85 -8.34 15.14
CA SER A 165 5.92 -8.63 13.71
C SER A 165 4.53 -8.92 13.14
N ASN A 166 3.70 -9.69 13.84
CA ASN A 166 2.31 -9.94 13.44
C ASN A 166 1.47 -8.65 13.41
N LEU A 167 1.63 -7.78 14.40
CA LEU A 167 0.95 -6.48 14.40
C LEU A 167 1.38 -5.64 13.20
N ALA A 168 2.70 -5.52 12.95
CA ALA A 168 3.22 -4.78 11.82
C ALA A 168 2.70 -5.36 10.49
N ARG A 169 2.77 -6.68 10.29
CA ARG A 169 2.24 -7.36 9.09
C ARG A 169 0.76 -7.08 8.88
N ARG A 170 -0.06 -7.15 9.94
CA ARG A 170 -1.49 -6.84 9.85
C ARG A 170 -1.75 -5.39 9.44
N GLN A 171 -0.97 -4.44 9.96
CA GLN A 171 -1.12 -3.04 9.59
C GLN A 171 -0.70 -2.78 8.13
N ILE A 172 0.38 -3.42 7.68
CA ILE A 172 0.80 -3.40 6.26
C ILE A 172 -0.33 -3.92 5.39
N ASP A 173 -0.92 -5.07 5.75
CA ASP A 173 -2.01 -5.67 4.99
C ASP A 173 -3.24 -4.75 4.90
N LEU A 174 -3.65 -4.13 6.02
CA LEU A 174 -4.75 -3.15 6.03
C LEU A 174 -4.48 -1.94 5.12
N GLU A 175 -3.26 -1.42 5.13
CA GLU A 175 -2.86 -0.30 4.26
C GLU A 175 -2.89 -0.72 2.78
N LEU A 176 -2.41 -1.93 2.47
CA LEU A 176 -2.50 -2.50 1.12
C LEU A 176 -3.94 -2.73 0.69
N MET A 177 -4.83 -3.23 1.56
CA MET A 177 -6.25 -3.44 1.25
C MET A 177 -6.94 -2.11 0.90
N ASN A 178 -6.65 -1.04 1.63
CA ASN A 178 -7.20 0.28 1.33
C ASN A 178 -6.77 0.80 -0.06
N ASN A 179 -5.50 0.59 -0.39
CA ASN A 179 -4.95 0.94 -1.71
C ASN A 179 -5.60 0.10 -2.83
N ARG A 180 -5.76 -1.22 -2.61
CA ARG A 180 -6.42 -2.12 -3.56
C ARG A 180 -7.86 -1.71 -3.83
N ARG A 181 -8.64 -1.43 -2.78
CA ARG A 181 -10.02 -0.95 -2.90
C ARG A 181 -10.07 0.32 -3.74
N THR A 182 -9.19 1.29 -3.44
CA THR A 182 -9.14 2.56 -4.18
C THR A 182 -8.79 2.34 -5.65
N ALA A 183 -7.83 1.46 -5.94
CA ALA A 183 -7.42 1.12 -7.30
C ALA A 183 -8.57 0.48 -8.10
N VAL A 184 -9.26 -0.50 -7.51
CA VAL A 184 -10.43 -1.15 -8.11
C VAL A 184 -11.54 -0.15 -8.37
N THR A 185 -11.89 0.69 -7.39
CA THR A 185 -12.93 1.72 -7.56
C THR A 185 -12.59 2.68 -8.70
N ARG A 186 -11.31 3.06 -8.84
CA ARG A 186 -10.86 3.90 -9.96
C ARG A 186 -10.92 3.16 -11.30
N LEU A 187 -10.50 1.90 -11.36
CA LEU A 187 -10.62 1.10 -12.59
C LEU A 187 -12.07 1.01 -13.06
N LEU A 188 -13.00 0.70 -12.15
CA LEU A 188 -14.43 0.64 -12.47
C LEU A 188 -15.01 1.98 -12.92
N HIS A 189 -14.44 3.09 -12.44
CA HIS A 189 -14.85 4.43 -12.85
C HIS A 189 -14.41 4.78 -14.27
N TYR A 190 -13.16 4.45 -14.63
CA TYR A 190 -12.59 4.78 -15.94
C TYR A 190 -12.88 3.73 -17.02
N TYR A 191 -13.18 2.49 -16.63
CA TYR A 191 -13.54 1.38 -17.51
C TYR A 191 -14.88 0.79 -17.05
N PRO A 192 -16.00 1.47 -17.34
CA PRO A 192 -17.30 1.12 -16.78
C PRO A 192 -17.92 -0.11 -17.46
N THR A 193 -17.44 -0.50 -18.64
CA THR A 193 -18.02 -1.62 -19.40
C THR A 193 -17.35 -2.94 -19.03
N LEU A 194 -18.15 -4.02 -19.01
CA LEU A 194 -17.63 -5.36 -18.74
C LEU A 194 -16.67 -5.83 -19.84
N ALA A 195 -16.94 -5.45 -21.10
CA ALA A 195 -16.11 -5.80 -22.24
C ALA A 195 -14.69 -5.21 -22.15
N GLU A 196 -14.57 -3.91 -21.86
CA GLU A 196 -13.26 -3.27 -21.68
C GLU A 196 -12.46 -3.91 -20.55
N LEU A 197 -13.10 -4.16 -19.40
CA LEU A 197 -12.45 -4.82 -18.28
C LEU A 197 -12.00 -6.24 -18.65
N TYR A 198 -12.81 -6.98 -19.40
CA TYR A 198 -12.44 -8.31 -19.88
C TYR A 198 -11.23 -8.27 -20.81
N ASP A 199 -11.22 -7.37 -21.79
CA ASP A 199 -10.11 -7.23 -22.75
C ASP A 199 -8.81 -6.86 -22.03
N ILE A 200 -8.89 -5.93 -21.07
CA ILE A 200 -7.73 -5.55 -20.23
C ILE A 200 -7.26 -6.76 -19.41
N ALA A 201 -8.17 -7.51 -18.78
CA ALA A 201 -7.81 -8.68 -17.99
C ALA A 201 -7.17 -9.78 -18.85
N LEU A 202 -7.75 -10.06 -20.02
CA LEU A 202 -7.22 -11.02 -20.99
C LEU A 202 -5.80 -10.63 -21.42
N TYR A 203 -5.59 -9.36 -21.79
CA TYR A 203 -4.27 -8.85 -22.13
C TYR A 203 -3.31 -8.95 -20.95
N THR A 204 -3.76 -8.63 -19.73
CA THR A 204 -2.93 -8.68 -18.52
C THR A 204 -2.44 -10.10 -18.21
N ILE A 205 -3.28 -11.11 -18.46
CA ILE A 205 -2.92 -12.53 -18.26
C ILE A 205 -1.96 -12.99 -19.36
N THR A 206 -2.30 -12.76 -20.63
CA THR A 206 -1.54 -13.26 -21.80
C THR A 206 -0.21 -12.55 -22.02
N ALA A 207 -0.10 -11.27 -21.66
CA ALA A 207 1.14 -10.51 -21.79
C ALA A 207 2.18 -10.85 -20.69
N ARG A 208 1.82 -11.69 -19.71
CA ARG A 208 2.65 -11.94 -18.53
C ARG A 208 3.63 -13.10 -18.75
N GLU A 209 4.85 -12.77 -19.12
CA GLU A 209 5.93 -13.75 -19.37
C GLU A 209 6.33 -14.61 -18.16
N THR A 210 5.97 -14.20 -16.95
CA THR A 210 6.33 -14.94 -15.72
C THR A 210 5.39 -16.09 -15.39
N LEU A 211 4.25 -16.20 -16.07
CA LEU A 211 3.32 -17.30 -15.87
C LEU A 211 3.77 -18.52 -16.67
N THR A 212 3.64 -19.69 -16.07
CA THR A 212 3.70 -20.93 -16.83
C THR A 212 2.44 -21.09 -17.68
N ALA A 213 2.51 -21.88 -18.76
CA ALA A 213 1.34 -22.13 -19.62
C ALA A 213 0.16 -22.74 -18.84
N GLU A 214 0.43 -23.55 -17.81
CA GLU A 214 -0.61 -24.12 -16.94
C GLU A 214 -1.28 -23.05 -16.09
N GLU A 215 -0.51 -22.14 -15.49
CA GLU A 215 -1.05 -21.03 -14.70
C GLU A 215 -1.82 -20.03 -15.56
N GLU A 216 -1.33 -19.75 -16.78
CA GLU A 216 -2.03 -18.90 -17.74
C GLU A 216 -3.40 -19.51 -18.10
N GLN A 217 -3.44 -20.79 -18.48
CA GLN A 217 -4.69 -21.50 -18.78
C GLN A 217 -5.64 -21.50 -17.58
N GLN A 218 -5.13 -21.69 -16.37
CA GLN A 218 -5.92 -21.61 -15.15
C GLN A 218 -6.53 -20.21 -14.98
N LYS A 219 -5.74 -19.15 -15.16
CA LYS A 219 -6.21 -17.76 -15.00
C LYS A 219 -7.22 -17.37 -16.06
N LEU A 220 -7.04 -17.81 -17.30
CA LEU A 220 -8.04 -17.63 -18.36
C LEU A 220 -9.34 -18.35 -18.04
N GLY A 221 -9.26 -19.59 -17.54
CA GLY A 221 -10.44 -20.33 -17.08
C GLY A 221 -11.13 -19.69 -15.85
N GLU A 222 -10.38 -19.03 -14.97
CA GLU A 222 -10.94 -18.22 -13.89
C GLU A 222 -11.66 -16.97 -14.45
N LEU A 223 -11.06 -16.28 -15.43
CA LEU A 223 -11.65 -15.11 -16.07
C LEU A 223 -12.97 -15.43 -16.80
N GLU A 224 -13.02 -16.54 -17.53
CA GLU A 224 -14.24 -16.99 -18.22
C GLU A 224 -15.40 -17.26 -17.25
N LYS A 225 -15.10 -17.84 -16.08
CA LYS A 225 -16.12 -18.09 -15.03
C LYS A 225 -16.70 -16.81 -14.44
N LEU A 226 -15.98 -15.69 -14.51
CA LEU A 226 -16.46 -14.39 -14.01
C LEU A 226 -17.51 -13.76 -14.92
N ILE A 227 -17.64 -14.21 -16.18
CA ILE A 227 -18.68 -13.78 -17.12
C ILE A 227 -19.83 -14.81 -17.15
N ASP A 228 -20.29 -15.26 -15.98
CA ASP A 228 -21.52 -16.02 -15.90
C ASP A 228 -22.72 -15.08 -16.17
N PRO A 229 -23.55 -15.32 -17.20
CA PRO A 229 -24.74 -14.50 -17.47
C PRO A 229 -25.74 -14.45 -16.32
N LYS A 230 -25.65 -15.38 -15.36
CA LYS A 230 -26.50 -15.45 -14.18
C LYS A 230 -25.98 -14.63 -13.00
N ALA A 231 -24.72 -14.20 -13.03
CA ALA A 231 -24.14 -13.40 -11.95
C ALA A 231 -24.52 -11.91 -12.09
N PRO A 232 -24.67 -11.16 -10.99
CA PRO A 232 -24.88 -9.72 -11.06
C PRO A 232 -23.72 -9.03 -11.79
N GLU A 233 -24.02 -8.15 -12.75
CA GLU A 233 -23.00 -7.50 -13.59
C GLU A 233 -21.95 -6.73 -12.76
N HIS A 234 -22.38 -6.03 -11.70
CA HIS A 234 -21.49 -5.32 -10.78
C HIS A 234 -20.47 -6.26 -10.10
N PHE A 235 -20.89 -7.48 -9.76
CA PHE A 235 -20.01 -8.49 -9.17
C PHE A 235 -18.96 -8.95 -10.18
N ALA A 236 -19.36 -9.22 -11.44
CA ALA A 236 -18.44 -9.58 -12.52
C ALA A 236 -17.41 -8.47 -12.76
N LYS A 237 -17.84 -7.21 -12.90
CA LYS A 237 -16.95 -6.06 -13.09
C LYS A 237 -15.94 -5.92 -11.95
N THR A 238 -16.40 -5.98 -10.71
CA THR A 238 -15.53 -5.86 -9.53
C THR A 238 -14.51 -6.99 -9.48
N SER A 239 -14.93 -8.21 -9.79
CA SER A 239 -14.06 -9.39 -9.78
C SER A 239 -13.01 -9.34 -10.89
N ILE A 240 -13.37 -8.90 -12.08
CA ILE A 240 -12.43 -8.71 -13.20
C ILE A 240 -11.45 -7.57 -12.87
N ALA A 241 -11.92 -6.45 -12.31
CA ALA A 241 -11.04 -5.36 -11.88
C ALA A 241 -10.03 -5.79 -10.80
N LEU A 242 -10.45 -6.65 -9.86
CA LEU A 242 -9.54 -7.28 -8.89
C LEU A 242 -8.53 -8.19 -9.58
N MET A 243 -8.97 -9.00 -10.55
CA MET A 243 -8.09 -9.87 -11.32
C MET A 243 -7.03 -9.08 -12.12
N ILE A 244 -7.40 -7.94 -12.72
CA ILE A 244 -6.46 -7.03 -13.38
C ILE A 244 -5.41 -6.54 -12.36
N LEU A 245 -5.85 -6.10 -11.18
CA LEU A 245 -4.95 -5.61 -10.14
C LEU A 245 -4.01 -6.71 -9.61
N GLU A 246 -4.51 -7.93 -9.40
CA GLU A 246 -3.72 -9.05 -8.89
C GLU A 246 -2.70 -9.58 -9.89
N ASN A 247 -3.04 -9.58 -11.19
CA ASN A 247 -2.14 -10.08 -12.22
C ASN A 247 -1.19 -8.99 -12.76
N GLY A 248 -1.68 -7.77 -12.94
CA GLY A 248 -0.89 -6.65 -13.46
C GLY A 248 -0.12 -5.89 -12.38
N GLY A 249 -0.55 -5.95 -11.13
CA GLY A 249 0.00 -5.19 -10.03
C GLY A 249 -0.39 -3.71 -10.04
N GLN A 250 -0.09 -3.01 -8.95
CA GLN A 250 -0.50 -1.61 -8.75
C GLN A 250 0.10 -0.67 -9.80
N SER A 251 1.34 -0.93 -10.24
CA SER A 251 2.02 -0.08 -11.23
C SER A 251 1.35 -0.13 -12.60
N TYR A 252 0.90 -1.31 -13.04
CA TYR A 252 0.16 -1.45 -14.30
C TYR A 252 -1.21 -0.79 -14.23
N VAL A 253 -1.93 -0.97 -13.11
CA VAL A 253 -3.21 -0.29 -12.90
C VAL A 253 -3.04 1.23 -12.94
N ASN A 254 -2.00 1.78 -12.30
CA ASN A 254 -1.73 3.21 -12.38
C ASN A 254 -1.45 3.66 -13.83
N LEU A 255 -0.72 2.86 -14.62
CA LEU A 255 -0.49 3.16 -16.04
C LEU A 255 -1.81 3.19 -16.84
N LEU A 256 -2.72 2.24 -16.60
CA LEU A 256 -4.04 2.24 -17.24
C LEU A 256 -4.83 3.49 -16.86
N LEU A 257 -4.85 3.84 -15.57
CA LEU A 257 -5.53 5.04 -15.08
C LEU A 257 -4.93 6.32 -15.66
N ASP A 258 -3.60 6.42 -15.74
CA ASP A 258 -2.91 7.55 -16.35
C ASP A 258 -3.23 7.66 -17.85
N GLN A 259 -3.32 6.54 -18.57
CA GLN A 259 -3.74 6.53 -19.97
C GLN A 259 -5.18 7.00 -20.14
N ALA A 260 -6.11 6.50 -19.31
CA ALA A 260 -7.51 6.91 -19.33
C ALA A 260 -7.68 8.40 -19.01
N MET A 261 -6.89 8.93 -18.08
CA MET A 261 -6.91 10.36 -17.72
C MET A 261 -6.31 11.27 -18.80
N ASN A 262 -5.32 10.78 -19.56
CA ASN A 262 -4.59 11.58 -20.55
C ASN A 262 -5.09 11.40 -21.99
N GLN A 263 -6.04 10.50 -22.26
CA GLN A 263 -6.67 10.38 -23.57
C GLN A 263 -7.73 11.48 -23.77
N PRO A 264 -7.54 12.42 -24.72
CA PRO A 264 -8.56 13.40 -25.07
C PRO A 264 -9.66 12.69 -25.89
N GLY A 265 -10.63 12.07 -25.20
CA GLY A 265 -11.78 11.45 -25.87
C GLY A 265 -12.58 10.47 -25.01
N THR A 266 -11.98 9.83 -24.02
CA THR A 266 -12.66 8.90 -23.10
C THR A 266 -13.20 9.57 -21.84
N ALA A 267 -12.62 10.71 -21.44
CA ALA A 267 -13.06 11.49 -20.27
C ALA A 267 -14.27 12.43 -20.51
N VAL A 268 -14.85 12.47 -21.71
CA VAL A 268 -15.87 13.49 -22.07
C VAL A 268 -17.31 12.91 -22.17
N ALA A 269 -17.52 11.59 -22.06
CA ALA A 269 -18.88 11.04 -22.13
C ALA A 269 -19.57 10.85 -20.77
N THR A 270 -18.86 10.87 -19.64
CA THR A 270 -19.46 10.75 -18.30
C THR A 270 -18.67 11.53 -17.26
N ALA A 271 -18.77 12.86 -17.29
CA ALA A 271 -18.41 13.69 -16.16
C ALA A 271 -19.40 13.45 -15.00
N ALA A 272 -19.29 12.30 -14.33
CA ALA A 272 -19.87 12.10 -13.03
C ALA A 272 -19.15 13.06 -12.06
N ALA A 273 -19.89 14.03 -11.52
CA ALA A 273 -19.36 15.02 -10.61
C ALA A 273 -18.61 14.38 -9.42
N PRO A 274 -17.60 15.04 -8.83
CA PRO A 274 -16.83 14.51 -7.71
C PRO A 274 -17.74 14.03 -6.55
N PRO A 275 -17.36 12.98 -5.79
CA PRO A 275 -18.24 12.32 -4.81
C PRO A 275 -18.85 13.28 -3.77
N ALA A 276 -18.09 14.29 -3.33
CA ALA A 276 -18.59 15.34 -2.43
C ALA A 276 -19.75 16.17 -3.03
N ARG A 277 -19.82 16.31 -4.35
CA ARG A 277 -20.90 16.99 -5.06
C ARG A 277 -22.14 16.11 -5.20
N GLN A 278 -21.95 14.81 -5.41
CA GLN A 278 -23.05 13.83 -5.48
C GLN A 278 -23.73 13.68 -4.13
N ASP A 279 -22.98 13.52 -3.04
CA ASP A 279 -23.55 13.40 -1.68
C ASP A 279 -24.36 14.65 -1.29
N THR A 280 -23.89 15.83 -1.71
CA THR A 280 -24.61 17.09 -1.50
C THR A 280 -25.92 17.13 -2.31
N LEU A 281 -25.93 16.63 -3.55
CA LEU A 281 -27.12 16.57 -4.40
C LEU A 281 -28.12 15.52 -3.89
N ILE A 282 -27.65 14.35 -3.47
CA ILE A 282 -28.49 13.30 -2.86
C ILE A 282 -29.19 13.86 -1.65
N ARG A 283 -28.44 14.55 -0.77
CA ARG A 283 -29.02 15.16 0.43
C ARG A 283 -30.06 16.22 0.10
N ARG A 284 -29.82 17.08 -0.90
CA ARG A 284 -30.81 18.06 -1.37
C ARG A 284 -32.06 17.41 -1.94
N LEU A 285 -31.93 16.32 -2.68
CA LEU A 285 -33.07 15.58 -3.24
C LEU A 285 -33.90 14.91 -2.13
N VAL A 286 -33.23 14.25 -1.17
CA VAL A 286 -33.88 13.55 -0.05
C VAL A 286 -34.59 14.53 0.90
N ASP A 287 -33.94 15.67 1.20
CA ASP A 287 -34.45 16.68 2.13
C ASP A 287 -35.50 17.60 1.46
N GLY A 288 -35.38 17.84 0.14
CA GLY A 288 -36.20 18.80 -0.60
C GLY A 288 -37.46 18.23 -1.25
N TYR A 289 -37.52 16.91 -1.49
CA TYR A 289 -38.64 16.27 -2.20
C TYR A 289 -39.23 15.11 -1.40
N ASP A 290 -40.54 14.93 -1.49
CA ASP A 290 -41.23 13.69 -1.13
C ASP A 290 -41.20 12.68 -2.29
N LEU A 291 -41.71 11.47 -2.06
CA LEU A 291 -41.65 10.40 -3.07
C LEU A 291 -42.42 10.78 -4.35
N GLU A 292 -43.56 11.45 -4.22
CA GLU A 292 -44.37 11.95 -5.34
C GLU A 292 -43.65 13.11 -6.07
N GLY A 293 -42.99 13.99 -5.31
CA GLY A 293 -42.13 15.05 -5.83
C GLY A 293 -40.94 14.51 -6.63
N LEU A 294 -40.32 13.40 -6.20
CA LEU A 294 -39.24 12.74 -6.95
C LEU A 294 -39.75 12.12 -8.26
N VAL A 295 -40.93 11.52 -8.28
CA VAL A 295 -41.56 11.01 -9.51
C VAL A 295 -41.85 12.15 -10.49
N THR A 296 -42.43 13.24 -9.98
CA THR A 296 -42.74 14.43 -10.79
C THR A 296 -41.48 15.04 -11.38
N LEU A 297 -40.42 15.17 -10.57
CA LEU A 297 -39.12 15.65 -11.00
C LEU A 297 -38.52 14.74 -12.08
N THR A 298 -38.64 13.42 -11.93
CA THR A 298 -38.16 12.45 -12.93
C THR A 298 -38.84 12.64 -14.28
N ASN A 299 -40.17 12.76 -14.29
CA ASN A 299 -40.96 12.97 -15.51
C ASN A 299 -40.65 14.31 -16.21
N GLN A 300 -40.09 15.29 -15.50
CA GLN A 300 -39.66 16.56 -16.07
C GLN A 300 -38.24 16.51 -16.64
N LEU A 301 -37.41 15.58 -16.15
CA LEU A 301 -35.98 15.52 -16.44
C LEU A 301 -35.61 14.57 -17.57
N THR A 302 -36.44 13.58 -17.85
CA THR A 302 -36.17 12.57 -18.87
C THR A 302 -37.45 12.10 -19.53
N ASP A 303 -37.40 11.87 -20.83
CA ASP A 303 -38.46 11.25 -21.62
C ASP A 303 -38.28 9.71 -21.71
N ASP A 304 -37.29 9.15 -21.02
CA ASP A 304 -37.02 7.71 -20.99
C ASP A 304 -38.06 6.98 -20.11
N GLU A 305 -38.96 6.25 -20.78
CA GLU A 305 -40.04 5.48 -20.15
C GLU A 305 -39.52 4.46 -19.12
N ALA A 306 -38.37 3.84 -19.35
CA ALA A 306 -37.84 2.82 -18.44
C ALA A 306 -37.35 3.44 -17.11
N VAL A 307 -36.78 4.65 -17.17
CA VAL A 307 -36.35 5.40 -15.98
C VAL A 307 -37.57 5.89 -15.20
N GLN A 308 -38.59 6.39 -15.90
CA GLN A 308 -39.84 6.84 -15.27
C GLN A 308 -40.58 5.68 -14.59
N GLU A 309 -40.71 4.54 -15.25
CA GLU A 309 -41.37 3.35 -14.71
C GLU A 309 -40.67 2.83 -13.44
N TYR A 310 -39.32 2.76 -13.47
CA TYR A 310 -38.56 2.36 -12.30
C TYR A 310 -38.79 3.27 -11.09
N VAL A 311 -38.74 4.59 -11.29
CA VAL A 311 -38.92 5.55 -10.19
C VAL A 311 -40.36 5.52 -9.66
N GLN A 312 -41.36 5.36 -10.53
CA GLN A 312 -42.76 5.18 -10.12
C GLN A 312 -42.94 3.91 -9.27
N LEU A 313 -42.30 2.81 -9.66
CA LEU A 313 -42.33 1.56 -8.88
C LEU A 313 -41.63 1.72 -7.53
N ALA A 314 -40.44 2.33 -7.52
CA ALA A 314 -39.63 2.54 -6.31
C ALA A 314 -40.24 3.55 -5.33
N ALA A 315 -41.09 4.46 -5.82
CA ALA A 315 -41.80 5.44 -5.01
C ALA A 315 -43.07 4.88 -4.32
N GLN A 316 -43.47 3.64 -4.62
CA GLN A 316 -44.64 3.03 -3.98
C GLN A 316 -44.36 2.73 -2.49
N PRO A 317 -45.32 2.97 -1.58
CA PRO A 317 -45.11 2.74 -0.15
C PRO A 317 -44.82 1.26 0.14
N ASN A 318 -43.58 0.95 0.53
CA ASN A 318 -43.20 -0.37 0.99
C ASN A 318 -43.10 -0.41 2.53
N PRO A 319 -43.89 -1.24 3.24
CA PRO A 319 -43.85 -1.33 4.71
C PRO A 319 -42.54 -1.92 5.26
N ALA A 320 -41.70 -2.51 4.41
CA ALA A 320 -40.41 -3.10 4.82
C ALA A 320 -39.22 -2.13 4.76
N THR A 321 -39.40 -0.90 4.26
CA THR A 321 -38.30 0.07 4.08
C THR A 321 -38.72 1.44 4.58
N SER A 322 -37.79 2.17 5.20
CA SER A 322 -38.09 3.54 5.63
C SER A 322 -38.23 4.46 4.41
N GLN A 323 -39.09 5.47 4.53
CA GLN A 323 -39.29 6.45 3.44
C GLN A 323 -37.98 7.18 3.08
N ALA A 324 -37.10 7.40 4.07
CA ALA A 324 -35.79 8.02 3.86
C ALA A 324 -34.87 7.16 2.98
N GLU A 325 -34.86 5.83 3.19
CA GLU A 325 -34.07 4.90 2.37
C GLU A 325 -34.60 4.79 0.94
N GLN A 326 -35.93 4.82 0.75
CA GLN A 326 -36.55 4.84 -0.57
C GLN A 326 -36.16 6.10 -1.34
N LYS A 327 -36.27 7.28 -0.70
CA LYS A 327 -35.83 8.55 -1.29
C LYS A 327 -34.36 8.54 -1.67
N ALA A 328 -33.49 8.03 -0.79
CA ALA A 328 -32.05 7.94 -1.06
C ALA A 328 -31.75 7.03 -2.26
N THR A 329 -32.43 5.88 -2.34
CA THR A 329 -32.28 4.94 -3.45
C THR A 329 -32.69 5.57 -4.78
N ILE A 330 -33.84 6.26 -4.81
CA ILE A 330 -34.32 6.99 -5.99
C ILE A 330 -33.34 8.12 -6.35
N ALA A 331 -32.86 8.89 -5.38
CA ALA A 331 -31.92 9.99 -5.62
C ALA A 331 -30.58 9.50 -6.21
N HIS A 332 -30.05 8.38 -5.71
CA HIS A 332 -28.87 7.74 -6.28
C HIS A 332 -29.10 7.29 -7.73
N PHE A 333 -30.25 6.65 -7.98
CA PHE A 333 -30.61 6.20 -9.32
C PHE A 333 -30.75 7.36 -10.31
N LEU A 334 -31.40 8.46 -9.92
CA LEU A 334 -31.56 9.65 -10.77
C LEU A 334 -30.21 10.28 -11.12
N ILE A 335 -29.29 10.39 -10.17
CA ILE A 335 -27.94 10.91 -10.44
C ILE A 335 -27.18 10.00 -11.41
N GLN A 336 -27.37 8.69 -11.30
CA GLN A 336 -26.72 7.72 -12.17
C GLN A 336 -27.26 7.75 -13.61
N GLN A 337 -28.58 7.89 -13.78
CA GLN A 337 -29.21 7.84 -15.11
C GLN A 337 -29.25 9.20 -15.82
N ILE A 338 -29.52 10.27 -15.09
CA ILE A 338 -29.72 11.63 -15.66
C ILE A 338 -28.44 12.47 -15.58
N GLY A 339 -27.54 12.12 -14.65
CA GLY A 339 -26.28 12.81 -14.44
C GLY A 339 -26.37 13.96 -13.43
N ALA A 340 -25.32 14.10 -12.62
CA ALA A 340 -25.24 15.10 -11.55
C ALA A 340 -25.34 16.55 -12.04
N ASP A 341 -24.82 16.85 -13.23
CA ASP A 341 -24.80 18.22 -13.76
C ASP A 341 -26.20 18.68 -14.22
N ALA A 342 -27.00 17.79 -14.82
CA ALA A 342 -28.37 18.09 -15.22
C ALA A 342 -29.26 18.37 -14.00
N LEU A 343 -29.18 17.51 -12.98
CA LEU A 343 -29.90 17.69 -11.71
C LEU A 343 -29.48 18.98 -10.98
N SER A 344 -28.19 19.32 -10.99
CA SER A 344 -27.69 20.54 -10.30
C SER A 344 -28.15 21.86 -10.92
N ARG A 345 -28.66 21.86 -12.16
CA ARG A 345 -29.19 23.08 -12.80
C ARG A 345 -30.62 23.38 -12.41
N ILE A 346 -31.33 22.39 -11.86
CA ILE A 346 -32.76 22.46 -11.54
C ILE A 346 -32.99 22.54 -10.02
N LEU A 347 -32.02 22.07 -9.23
CA LEU A 347 -31.99 22.12 -7.75
C LEU A 347 -31.28 23.36 -7.19
#